data_AF-A0A0D7KLQ5-F1
#
_entry.id   AF-A0A0D7KLQ5-F1
#
_cell.length_a   1.000
_cell.length_b   1.000
_cell.length_c   1.000
_cell.angle_alpha   90.00
_cell.angle_beta   90.00
_cell.angle_gamma   90.00
#
_symmetry.space_group_name_H-M   'P 1'
#
loop_
_entity.id
_entity.type
_entity.pdbx_description
1 polymer ?
#
loop_
_entity_poly.entity_id
_entity_poly.type
_entity_poly.pdbx_seq_one_letter_code
_entity_poly.pdbx_strand_id
1 'polypeptide(L)'
;MILETELLQLRQMNQADYPDLCEILQDEEVMYAYDRKFEDADVQAWLDRQNARYQEYGFGLWDLGMAVIKEFVKPYQIGDMLHYLYAVEK
;
A
#
# COMPACT_ATOMS: atom_id res chain seq x y z
N MET A 1 -4.04 12.70 -10.22
CA MET A 1 -5.11 11.97 -10.91
C MET A 1 -5.54 10.83 -10.01
N ILE A 2 -6.84 10.54 -9.95
CA ILE A 2 -7.38 9.40 -9.19
C ILE A 2 -8.17 8.54 -10.19
N LEU A 3 -7.89 7.23 -10.19
CA LEU A 3 -8.61 6.24 -11.00
C LEU A 3 -9.41 5.35 -10.05
N GLU A 4 -10.69 5.16 -10.32
CA GLU A 4 -11.56 4.39 -9.44
C GLU A 4 -12.18 3.22 -10.17
N THR A 5 -12.30 2.12 -9.45
CA THR A 5 -13.09 0.96 -9.81
C THR A 5 -14.16 0.74 -8.74
N GLU A 6 -14.98 -0.29 -8.89
CA GLU A 6 -15.96 -0.63 -7.85
C GLU A 6 -15.31 -1.00 -6.51
N LEU A 7 -14.07 -1.52 -6.54
CA LEU A 7 -13.40 -2.10 -5.36
C LEU A 7 -12.11 -1.40 -4.97
N LEU A 8 -11.51 -0.59 -5.85
CA LEU A 8 -10.18 0.00 -5.65
C LEU A 8 -10.16 1.46 -6.09
N GLN A 9 -9.42 2.29 -5.35
CA GLN A 9 -8.96 3.60 -5.79
C GLN A 9 -7.46 3.55 -6.04
N LEU A 10 -7.01 4.01 -7.20
CA LEU A 10 -5.62 4.26 -7.48
C LEU A 10 -5.37 5.77 -7.40
N ARG A 11 -4.39 6.18 -6.60
CA ARG A 11 -3.94 7.58 -6.53
C ARG A 11 -2.42 7.70 -6.59
N GLN A 12 -1.94 8.92 -6.84
CA GLN A 12 -0.53 9.22 -6.65
C GLN A 12 -0.17 9.04 -5.17
N MET A 13 1.00 8.45 -4.93
CA MET A 13 1.57 8.35 -3.59
C MET A 13 1.87 9.74 -3.05
N ASN A 14 1.82 9.90 -1.73
CA ASN A 14 2.24 11.08 -1.02
C ASN A 14 2.99 10.71 0.26
N GLN A 15 3.48 11.69 1.00
CA GLN A 15 4.33 11.43 2.17
C GLN A 15 3.60 10.70 3.31
N ALA A 16 2.27 10.76 3.36
CA ALA A 16 1.49 9.98 4.33
C ALA A 16 1.58 8.47 4.11
N ASP A 17 1.99 8.02 2.91
CA ASP A 17 2.11 6.60 2.56
C ASP A 17 3.47 6.03 2.97
N TYR A 18 4.39 6.87 3.45
CA TYR A 18 5.73 6.46 3.84
C TYR A 18 5.75 5.34 4.91
N PRO A 19 4.94 5.39 6.00
CA PRO A 19 4.92 4.31 6.99
C PRO A 19 4.51 2.96 6.38
N ASP A 20 3.45 2.94 5.58
CA ASP A 20 2.95 1.73 4.92
C ASP A 20 3.99 1.18 3.92
N LEU A 21 4.69 2.08 3.22
CA LEU A 21 5.78 1.70 2.32
C LEU A 21 6.98 1.11 3.07
N CYS A 22 7.31 1.60 4.27
CA CYS A 22 8.33 0.99 5.11
C CYS A 22 7.94 -0.43 5.52
N GLU A 23 6.69 -0.63 5.95
CA GLU A 23 6.20 -1.96 6.33
C GLU A 23 6.36 -2.98 5.19
N ILE A 24 6.10 -2.57 3.95
CA ILE A 24 6.18 -3.47 2.78
C ILE A 24 7.63 -3.65 2.30
N LEU A 25 8.40 -2.57 2.14
CA LEU A 25 9.71 -2.60 1.48
C LEU A 25 10.86 -3.04 2.40
N GLN A 26 10.65 -3.03 3.71
CA GLN A 26 11.66 -3.47 4.68
C GLN A 26 11.41 -4.91 5.17
N ASP A 27 10.25 -5.49 4.86
CA ASP A 27 9.88 -6.86 5.19
C ASP A 27 10.64 -7.88 4.32
N GLU A 28 11.29 -8.85 4.95
CA GLU A 28 12.11 -9.87 4.27
C GLU A 28 11.29 -10.85 3.44
N GLU A 29 10.09 -11.22 3.91
CA GLU A 29 9.22 -12.17 3.24
C GLU A 29 8.65 -11.54 1.97
N VAL A 30 8.22 -10.28 2.06
CA VAL A 30 7.75 -9.50 0.91
C VAL A 30 8.87 -9.26 -0.09
N MET A 31 10.06 -8.92 0.41
CA MET A 31 11.22 -8.60 -0.41
C MET A 31 12.05 -9.83 -0.81
N TYR A 32 11.59 -11.05 -0.56
CA TYR A 32 12.34 -12.29 -0.85
C TYR A 32 12.85 -12.37 -2.30
N ALA A 33 12.10 -11.82 -3.26
CA ALA A 33 12.49 -11.78 -4.67
C ALA A 33 13.52 -10.68 -5.01
N TYR A 34 13.82 -9.78 -4.07
CA TYR A 34 14.73 -8.66 -4.22
C TYR A 34 15.99 -8.89 -3.37
N ASP A 35 17.16 -8.68 -3.98
CA ASP A 35 18.48 -9.00 -3.40
C ASP A 35 18.85 -8.22 -2.11
N ARG A 36 18.01 -7.27 -1.66
CA ARG A 36 18.24 -6.50 -0.44
C ARG A 36 16.94 -6.00 0.19
N LYS A 37 16.96 -5.91 1.52
CA LYS A 37 16.03 -5.07 2.28
C LYS A 37 16.29 -3.60 1.97
N PHE A 38 15.24 -2.81 2.08
CA PHE A 38 15.35 -1.36 2.10
C PHE A 38 15.61 -0.91 3.54
N GLU A 39 16.43 0.12 3.70
CA GLU A 39 16.50 0.92 4.91
C GLU A 39 15.60 2.16 4.76
N ASP A 40 15.33 2.90 5.83
CA ASP A 40 14.48 4.10 5.81
C ASP A 40 14.85 5.09 4.68
N ALA A 41 16.15 5.32 4.50
CA ALA A 41 16.66 6.20 3.45
C ALA A 41 16.40 5.66 2.04
N ASP A 42 16.42 4.34 1.85
CA ASP A 42 16.09 3.72 0.57
C ASP A 42 14.59 3.87 0.25
N VAL A 43 13.73 3.74 1.27
CA VAL A 43 12.27 3.91 1.13
C VAL A 43 11.94 5.35 0.75
N GLN A 44 12.54 6.34 1.42
CA GLN A 44 12.31 7.75 1.07
C GLN A 44 12.80 8.05 -0.35
N ALA A 45 14.00 7.60 -0.71
CA ALA A 45 14.54 7.79 -2.05
C ALA A 45 13.68 7.09 -3.12
N TRP A 46 13.04 5.97 -2.78
CA TRP A 46 12.12 5.27 -3.67
C TRP A 46 10.82 6.05 -3.87
N LEU A 47 10.23 6.60 -2.80
CA LEU A 47 9.03 7.43 -2.86
C LEU A 47 9.28 8.71 -3.66
N ASP A 48 10.41 9.38 -3.43
CA ASP A 48 10.82 10.57 -4.18
C ASP A 48 10.94 10.28 -5.68
N ARG A 49 11.48 9.11 -6.04
CA ARG A 49 11.56 8.68 -7.45
C ARG A 49 10.18 8.43 -8.06
N GLN A 50 9.23 7.88 -7.32
CA GLN A 50 7.85 7.73 -7.84
C GLN A 50 7.20 9.11 -8.05
N ASN A 51 7.38 10.02 -7.11
CA ASN A 51 6.87 11.39 -7.22
C ASN A 51 7.48 12.14 -8.42
N ALA A 52 8.78 11.99 -8.66
CA ALA A 52 9.45 12.56 -9.82
C ALA A 52 8.88 12.01 -11.14
N ARG A 53 8.57 10.71 -11.22
CA ARG A 53 7.95 10.10 -12.42
C ARG A 53 6.58 10.69 -12.73
N TYR A 54 5.77 10.95 -11.71
CA TYR A 54 4.49 11.63 -11.92
C TYR A 54 4.67 13.02 -12.56
N GLN A 55 5.71 13.76 -12.16
CA GLN A 55 5.99 15.09 -12.69
C GLN A 55 6.56 15.04 -14.11
N GLU A 56 7.45 14.10 -14.40
CA GLU A 56 8.13 13.99 -15.70
C GLU A 56 7.24 13.35 -16.77
N TYR A 57 6.54 12.27 -16.43
CA TYR A 57 5.82 11.45 -17.41
C TYR A 57 4.29 11.55 -17.29
N GLY A 58 3.77 12.13 -16.21
CA GLY A 58 2.34 12.16 -15.92
C GLY A 58 1.78 10.83 -15.39
N PHE A 59 2.62 9.79 -15.22
CA PHE A 59 2.25 8.49 -14.67
C PHE A 59 3.45 7.82 -13.95
N GLY A 60 3.17 6.83 -13.11
CA GLY A 60 4.16 6.09 -12.32
C GLY A 60 3.54 4.85 -11.69
N LEU A 61 4.12 4.34 -10.61
CA LEU A 61 3.44 3.38 -9.72
C LEU A 61 2.39 4.11 -8.90
N TRP A 62 1.27 3.50 -8.56
CA TRP A 62 0.17 4.17 -7.85
C TRP A 62 -0.06 3.48 -6.52
N ASP A 63 -0.50 4.26 -5.55
CA ASP A 63 -0.99 3.72 -4.29
C ASP A 63 -2.42 3.18 -4.45
N LEU A 64 -2.74 2.13 -3.69
CA LEU A 64 -4.07 1.52 -3.63
C LEU A 64 -4.80 2.00 -2.37
N GLY A 65 -5.72 2.94 -2.54
CA GLY A 65 -6.55 3.46 -1.46
C GLY A 65 -7.71 2.53 -1.12
N MET A 66 -7.63 1.87 0.03
CA MET A 66 -8.75 1.22 0.70
C MET A 66 -8.63 1.44 2.22
N ALA A 67 -9.74 1.68 2.89
CA ALA A 67 -9.79 1.80 4.34
C ALA A 67 -10.49 0.59 4.97
N VAL A 68 -9.98 0.10 6.10
CA VAL A 68 -10.72 -0.83 6.95
C VAL A 68 -11.89 -0.08 7.56
N ILE A 69 -13.11 -0.47 7.20
CA ILE A 69 -14.34 0.11 7.75
C ILE A 69 -14.97 -0.73 8.86
N LYS A 70 -14.52 -1.99 8.99
CA LYS A 70 -14.99 -2.87 10.06
C LYS A 70 -13.99 -3.98 10.36
N GLU A 71 -13.72 -4.17 11.63
CA GLU A 71 -13.05 -5.35 12.18
C GLU A 71 -14.09 -6.22 12.90
N PHE A 72 -14.08 -7.53 12.66
CA PHE A 72 -14.99 -8.45 13.34
C PHE A 72 -14.46 -9.88 13.38
N VAL A 73 -14.79 -10.62 14.44
CA VAL A 73 -14.47 -12.05 14.56
C VAL A 73 -15.67 -12.87 14.11
N LYS A 74 -15.42 -13.93 13.33
CA LYS A 74 -16.43 -14.95 13.03
C LYS A 74 -16.02 -16.33 13.55
N PRO A 75 -16.93 -17.06 14.20
CA PRO A 75 -16.67 -18.43 14.61
C PRO A 75 -16.80 -19.39 13.41
N TYR A 76 -15.81 -20.25 13.24
CA TYR A 76 -15.80 -21.35 12.27
C TYR A 76 -15.56 -22.67 12.98
N GLN A 77 -15.78 -23.78 12.26
CA GLN A 77 -15.52 -25.13 12.79
C GLN A 77 -14.05 -25.35 13.22
N ILE A 78 -13.13 -24.59 12.61
CA ILE A 78 -11.68 -24.65 12.90
C ILE A 78 -11.24 -23.64 13.96
N GLY A 79 -12.16 -22.86 14.52
CA GLY A 79 -11.88 -21.78 15.47
C GLY A 79 -12.39 -20.41 14.99
N ASP A 80 -12.16 -19.41 15.82
CA ASP A 80 -12.52 -18.02 15.54
C ASP A 80 -11.51 -17.39 14.59
N MET A 81 -11.99 -16.74 13.53
CA MET A 81 -11.14 -16.00 12.59
C MET A 81 -11.45 -14.51 12.63
N LEU A 82 -10.39 -13.71 12.62
CA LEU A 82 -10.46 -12.26 12.51
C LEU A 82 -10.67 -11.86 11.04
N HIS A 83 -11.62 -10.96 10.79
CA HIS A 83 -11.94 -10.44 9.48
C HIS A 83 -11.90 -8.92 9.47
N TYR A 84 -11.45 -8.39 8.33
CA TYR A 84 -11.47 -6.97 8.02
C TYR A 84 -12.36 -6.75 6.79
N LEU A 85 -13.31 -5.81 6.89
CA LEU A 85 -14.05 -5.30 5.76
C LEU A 85 -13.39 -4.01 5.30
N TYR A 86 -13.00 -3.98 4.05
CA TYR A 86 -12.41 -2.81 3.41
C TYR A 86 -13.45 -2.11 2.53
N ALA A 87 -13.34 -0.80 2.42
CA ALA A 87 -14.07 0.00 1.45
C ALA A 87 -13.20 1.11 0.89
N VAL A 88 -13.58 1.56 -0.30
CA VAL A 88 -13.08 2.79 -0.89
C VAL A 88 -14.01 3.91 -0.44
N GLU A 89 -13.47 4.89 0.28
CA GLU A 89 -14.22 6.13 0.55
C GLU A 89 -14.33 6.92 -0.76
N LYS A 90 -15.57 7.14 -1.20
CA LYS A 90 -15.90 7.92 -2.41
C LYS A 90 -16.17 9.37 -2.08
#